data_AF-A0A242LND8-F1
#
_entry.id   AF-A0A242LND8-F1
#
_cell.length_a   1.000
_cell.length_b   1.000
_cell.length_c   1.000
_cell.angle_alpha   90.00
_cell.angle_beta   90.00
_cell.angle_gamma   90.00
#
_symmetry.space_group_name_H-M   'P 1'
#
loop_
_entity.id
_entity.type
_entity.pdbx_description
1 polymer ?
#
loop_
_entity_poly.entity_id
_entity_poly.type
_entity_poly.pdbx_seq_one_letter_code
_entity_poly.pdbx_strand_id
1 'polypeptide(L)'
;MYKRQGLENANGEYITFVDGDDYVTNTYIYDLYQGIQVGSDISMIKRQLVDEDGIIIGKKIPSSLKIDILTEKETMETILYQNPDTEVWGKMFPKEYFAEVKFPIGKYYEDMAIMYRLIEKSKRSVSYTHLDVYKRQQ
;
A
#
# COMPACT_ATOMS: atom_id res chain seq x y z
N MET A 1 -5.30 -14.03 -8.95
CA MET A 1 -4.38 -15.12 -9.40
C MET A 1 -2.94 -14.61 -9.48
N TYR A 2 -2.68 -13.56 -10.24
CA TYR A 2 -1.33 -13.00 -10.43
C TYR A 2 -0.62 -12.58 -9.13
N LYS A 3 -1.33 -11.93 -8.18
CA LYS A 3 -0.77 -11.55 -6.87
C LYS A 3 -0.18 -12.73 -6.09
N ARG A 4 -0.87 -13.88 -6.08
CA ARG A 4 -0.37 -15.11 -5.43
C ARG A 4 0.89 -15.64 -6.12
N GLN A 5 0.87 -15.71 -7.45
CA GLN A 5 2.03 -16.18 -8.22
C GLN A 5 3.24 -15.26 -8.03
N GLY A 6 3.02 -13.94 -7.97
CA GLY A 6 4.07 -12.97 -7.66
C GLY A 6 4.67 -13.20 -6.28
N LEU A 7 3.84 -13.40 -5.25
CA LEU A 7 4.28 -13.69 -3.88
C LEU A 7 5.14 -14.96 -3.78
N GLU A 8 4.78 -16.02 -4.51
CA GLU A 8 5.55 -17.28 -4.52
C GLU A 8 6.95 -17.13 -5.13
N ASN A 9 7.09 -16.25 -6.14
CA ASN A 9 8.35 -16.01 -6.82
C ASN A 9 9.18 -14.87 -6.20
N ALA A 10 8.59 -14.06 -5.33
CA ALA A 10 9.27 -12.93 -4.71
C ALA A 10 10.33 -13.38 -3.69
N ASN A 11 11.54 -12.83 -3.78
CA ASN A 11 12.65 -13.15 -2.86
C ASN A 11 13.05 -11.99 -1.94
N GLY A 12 12.42 -10.82 -2.08
CA GLY A 12 12.66 -9.67 -1.22
C GLY A 12 12.17 -9.88 0.21
N GLU A 13 12.77 -9.15 1.15
CA GLU A 13 12.32 -9.08 2.54
C GLU A 13 10.95 -8.38 2.67
N TYR A 14 10.69 -7.42 1.78
CA TYR A 14 9.45 -6.67 1.70
C TYR A 14 8.73 -6.92 0.37
N ILE A 15 7.41 -6.80 0.40
CA ILE A 15 6.52 -6.92 -0.74
C ILE A 15 5.74 -5.61 -0.90
N THR A 16 5.62 -5.16 -2.14
CA THR A 16 4.68 -4.12 -2.55
C THR A 16 4.01 -4.56 -3.85
N PHE A 17 2.88 -3.92 -4.18
CA PHE A 17 2.09 -4.24 -5.36
C PHE A 17 1.89 -2.98 -6.20
N VAL A 18 1.84 -3.19 -7.52
CA VAL A 18 1.49 -2.18 -8.52
C VAL A 18 0.52 -2.86 -9.49
N ASP A 19 -0.63 -2.25 -9.73
CA ASP A 19 -1.57 -2.77 -10.72
C ASP A 19 -1.05 -2.49 -12.15
N GLY A 20 -1.41 -3.34 -13.11
CA GLY A 20 -0.77 -3.36 -14.43
C GLY A 20 -1.11 -2.19 -15.34
N ASP A 21 -2.17 -1.46 -15.01
CA ASP A 21 -2.67 -0.24 -15.64
C ASP A 21 -2.25 1.04 -14.89
N ASP A 22 -1.57 0.92 -13.76
CA ASP A 22 -1.09 2.03 -12.96
C ASP A 22 0.39 2.35 -13.22
N TYR A 23 0.84 3.53 -12.77
CA TYR A 23 2.25 3.90 -12.80
C TYR A 23 2.72 4.50 -11.49
N VAL A 24 4.03 4.44 -11.25
CA VAL A 24 4.65 4.91 -10.01
C VAL A 24 5.81 5.83 -10.32
N THR A 25 6.13 6.74 -9.41
CA THR A 25 7.30 7.61 -9.57
C THR A 25 8.61 6.81 -9.44
N ASN A 26 9.71 7.37 -9.95
CA ASN A 26 11.04 6.76 -9.82
C ASN A 26 11.49 6.59 -8.36
N THR A 27 10.87 7.32 -7.42
CA THR A 27 11.17 7.27 -5.98
C THR A 27 10.24 6.34 -5.21
N TYR A 28 9.22 5.76 -5.84
CA TYR A 28 8.16 4.99 -5.16
C TYR A 28 8.67 3.95 -4.14
N ILE A 29 9.61 3.10 -4.56
CA ILE A 29 10.21 2.09 -3.68
C ILE A 29 11.02 2.73 -2.56
N TYR A 30 11.79 3.77 -2.88
CA TYR A 30 12.58 4.52 -1.89
C TYR A 30 11.67 5.16 -0.83
N ASP A 31 10.59 5.82 -1.25
CA ASP A 31 9.67 6.54 -0.36
C ASP A 31 8.90 5.60 0.57
N LEU A 32 8.47 4.44 0.07
CA LEU A 32 7.92 3.37 0.90
C LEU A 32 8.96 2.82 1.88
N TYR A 33 10.20 2.60 1.41
CA TYR A 33 11.27 2.10 2.26
C TYR A 33 11.67 3.09 3.36
N GLN A 34 11.66 4.41 3.08
CA GLN A 34 11.87 5.43 4.11
C GLN A 34 10.85 5.32 5.24
N GLY A 35 9.59 5.00 4.91
CA GLY A 35 8.56 4.73 5.90
C GLY A 35 8.81 3.47 6.73
N ILE A 36 9.56 2.49 6.23
CA ILE A 36 10.04 1.36 7.03
C ILE A 36 11.23 1.78 7.92
N GLN A 37 12.15 2.60 7.38
CA GLN A 37 13.36 3.04 8.09
C GLN A 37 13.08 3.89 9.33
N VAL A 38 11.92 4.54 9.41
CA VAL A 38 11.48 5.23 10.63
C VAL A 38 11.03 4.27 11.76
N GLY A 39 11.13 2.96 11.55
CA GLY A 39 10.88 1.92 12.54
C GLY A 39 9.49 1.28 12.47
N SER A 40 8.71 1.57 11.42
CA SER A 40 7.39 0.96 11.20
C SER A 40 7.48 -0.43 10.58
N ASP A 41 6.45 -1.24 10.83
CA ASP A 41 6.31 -2.58 10.24
C ASP A 41 5.79 -2.52 8.81
N ILE A 42 4.85 -1.61 8.56
CA ILE A 42 4.22 -1.38 7.27
C ILE A 42 4.43 0.08 6.90
N SER A 43 4.64 0.36 5.61
CA SER A 43 4.62 1.73 5.08
C SER A 43 3.50 1.90 4.06
N MET A 44 2.87 3.06 4.06
CA MET A 44 1.83 3.47 3.13
C MET A 44 2.16 4.84 2.52
N ILE A 45 1.74 5.05 1.28
CA ILE A 45 1.84 6.34 0.57
C ILE A 45 0.46 6.78 0.07
N LYS A 46 0.36 8.02 -0.42
CA LYS A 46 -0.87 8.49 -1.07
C LYS A 46 -0.89 8.10 -2.55
N ARG A 47 -2.09 7.97 -3.09
CA ARG A 47 -2.30 7.90 -4.54
C ARG A 47 -2.75 9.23 -5.13
N GLN A 48 -2.55 9.38 -6.43
CA GLN A 48 -3.19 10.41 -7.26
C GLN A 48 -3.97 9.73 -8.39
N LEU A 49 -5.23 10.14 -8.59
CA LEU A 49 -6.00 9.74 -9.78
C LEU A 49 -5.52 10.48 -11.01
N VAL A 50 -5.41 9.76 -12.13
CA VAL A 50 -4.94 10.26 -13.41
C VAL A 50 -5.66 9.55 -14.57
N ASP A 51 -5.75 10.20 -15.73
CA ASP A 51 -6.24 9.57 -16.97
C ASP A 51 -5.10 8.87 -17.75
N GLU A 52 -5.41 8.35 -18.93
CA GLU A 52 -4.47 7.66 -19.82
C GLU A 52 -3.29 8.55 -20.28
N ASP A 53 -3.49 9.87 -20.31
CA ASP A 53 -2.46 10.87 -20.64
C ASP A 53 -1.67 11.33 -19.40
N GLY A 54 -2.00 10.78 -18.22
CA GLY A 54 -1.40 11.11 -16.94
C GLY A 54 -1.88 12.43 -16.33
N ILE A 55 -2.98 12.99 -16.85
CA ILE A 55 -3.59 14.22 -16.36
C ILE A 55 -4.41 13.91 -15.10
N ILE A 56 -4.26 14.75 -14.08
CA ILE A 56 -4.96 14.57 -12.79
C ILE A 56 -6.48 14.57 -12.99
N ILE A 57 -7.12 13.48 -12.56
CA ILE A 57 -8.57 13.39 -12.45
C ILE A 57 -9.00 13.80 -11.04
N GLY A 58 -9.98 14.70 -10.94
CA GLY A 58 -10.56 15.14 -9.67
C GLY A 58 -9.63 16.05 -8.86
N LYS A 59 -9.59 15.84 -7.53
CA LYS A 59 -8.82 16.71 -6.62
C LYS A 59 -7.34 16.32 -6.62
N LYS A 60 -6.47 17.30 -6.87
CA LYS A 60 -5.03 17.14 -6.64
C LYS A 60 -4.76 16.85 -5.17
N ILE A 61 -4.09 15.75 -4.91
CA ILE A 61 -3.69 15.33 -3.58
C ILE A 61 -2.41 16.06 -3.19
N PRO A 62 -2.40 16.85 -2.10
CA PRO A 62 -1.19 17.55 -1.68
C PRO A 62 -0.11 16.56 -1.25
N SER A 63 1.07 16.71 -1.84
CA SER A 63 2.28 15.99 -1.49
C SER A 63 3.09 16.76 -0.44
N SER A 64 3.57 16.09 0.61
CA SER A 64 4.54 16.63 1.55
C SER A 64 5.44 15.53 2.10
N LEU A 65 6.63 15.92 2.58
CA LEU A 65 7.59 15.00 3.22
C LEU A 65 7.16 14.58 4.64
N LYS A 66 5.92 14.88 5.04
CA LYS A 66 5.40 14.52 6.36
C LYS A 66 5.13 13.01 6.38
N ILE A 67 5.59 12.37 7.45
CA ILE A 67 5.34 10.95 7.74
C ILE A 67 4.58 10.90 9.07
N ASP A 68 3.36 10.37 9.04
CA ASP A 68 2.62 10.05 10.26
C ASP A 68 2.96 8.64 10.71
N ILE A 69 3.10 8.44 12.02
CA ILE A 69 3.29 7.12 12.63
C ILE A 69 1.99 6.76 13.34
N LEU A 70 1.33 5.73 12.82
CA LEU A 70 0.03 5.28 13.28
C LEU A 70 0.17 3.95 14.03
N THR A 71 -0.61 3.80 15.09
CA THR A 71 -0.84 2.51 15.71
C THR A 71 -1.65 1.59 14.79
N GLU A 72 -1.68 0.29 15.10
CA GLU A 72 -2.55 -0.68 14.42
C GLU A 72 -4.00 -0.20 14.41
N LYS A 73 -4.54 0.20 15.57
CA LYS A 73 -5.91 0.68 15.71
C LYS A 73 -6.21 1.92 14.86
N GLU A 74 -5.35 2.94 14.90
CA GLU A 74 -5.52 4.15 14.07
C GLU A 74 -5.46 3.82 12.57
N THR A 75 -4.58 2.89 12.19
CA THR A 75 -4.50 2.42 10.80
C THR A 75 -5.75 1.66 10.38
N MET A 76 -6.31 0.83 11.27
CA MET A 76 -7.55 0.12 11.02
C MET A 76 -8.73 1.09 10.83
N GLU A 77 -8.85 2.10 11.71
CA GLU A 77 -9.88 3.12 11.61
C GLU A 77 -9.78 3.90 10.28
N THR A 78 -8.58 4.34 9.91
CA THR A 78 -8.37 5.12 8.67
C THR A 78 -8.70 4.32 7.40
N ILE A 79 -8.35 3.03 7.35
CA ILE A 79 -8.65 2.17 6.20
C ILE A 79 -10.14 1.78 6.13
N LEU A 80 -10.84 1.67 7.26
CA LEU A 80 -12.30 1.48 7.28
C LEU A 80 -13.07 2.69 6.70
N TYR A 81 -12.52 3.89 6.88
CA TYR A 81 -13.02 5.10 6.22
C TYR A 81 -12.53 5.27 4.76
N GLN A 82 -11.80 4.28 4.22
CA GLN A 82 -11.19 4.30 2.88
C GLN A 82 -10.28 5.52 2.68
N ASN A 83 -9.57 5.94 3.72
CA ASN A 83 -8.62 7.04 3.68
C ASN A 83 -7.45 6.75 4.63
N PRO A 84 -6.47 5.89 4.23
CA PRO A 84 -6.16 5.50 2.85
C PRO A 84 -6.97 4.31 2.29
N ASP A 85 -6.86 4.05 0.98
CA ASP A 85 -7.59 3.00 0.28
C ASP A 85 -7.26 1.58 0.81
N THR A 86 -8.19 0.63 0.63
CA THR A 86 -8.09 -0.76 1.12
C THR A 86 -7.26 -1.70 0.23
N GLU A 87 -6.89 -1.24 -0.95
CA GLU A 87 -6.11 -1.96 -1.94
C GLU A 87 -4.67 -2.21 -1.46
N VAL A 88 -4.03 -3.28 -1.92
CA VAL A 88 -2.68 -3.64 -1.43
C VAL A 88 -1.54 -2.83 -2.06
N TRP A 89 -1.81 -2.16 -3.19
CA TRP A 89 -0.83 -1.26 -3.79
C TRP A 89 -0.61 -0.02 -2.94
N GLY A 90 0.46 0.72 -3.26
CA GLY A 90 0.84 1.91 -2.49
C GLY A 90 1.21 1.62 -1.03
N LYS A 91 1.51 0.35 -0.72
CA LYS A 91 1.89 -0.11 0.61
C LYS A 91 3.04 -1.09 0.53
N MET A 92 3.90 -1.11 1.53
CA MET A 92 5.03 -2.01 1.67
C MET A 92 4.87 -2.82 2.95
N PHE A 93 4.94 -4.13 2.82
CA PHE A 93 4.70 -5.09 3.90
C PHE A 93 5.88 -6.04 4.04
N PRO A 94 6.16 -6.57 5.24
CA PRO A 94 7.07 -7.68 5.40
C PRO A 94 6.57 -8.92 4.64
N LYS A 95 7.44 -9.60 3.89
CA LYS A 95 7.07 -10.80 3.12
C LYS A 95 6.44 -11.88 4.00
N GLU A 96 6.94 -12.03 5.22
CA GLU A 96 6.43 -13.00 6.19
C GLU A 96 4.94 -12.81 6.53
N TYR A 97 4.37 -11.61 6.37
CA TYR A 97 2.95 -11.40 6.64
C TYR A 97 2.06 -12.19 5.68
N PHE A 98 2.54 -12.41 4.44
CA PHE A 98 1.86 -13.22 3.44
C PHE A 98 2.07 -14.73 3.60
N ALA A 99 2.89 -15.17 4.57
CA ALA A 99 2.97 -16.60 4.92
C ALA A 99 1.66 -17.06 5.57
N GLU A 100 1.09 -16.22 6.43
CA GLU A 100 -0.16 -16.49 7.17
C GLU A 100 -1.40 -15.88 6.49
N VAL A 101 -1.25 -14.70 5.88
CA VAL A 101 -2.36 -13.99 5.23
C VAL A 101 -2.37 -14.31 3.74
N LYS A 102 -3.39 -15.04 3.29
CA LYS A 102 -3.54 -15.48 1.89
C LYS A 102 -4.69 -14.78 1.18
N PHE A 103 -4.45 -14.34 -0.05
CA PHE A 103 -5.50 -13.87 -0.94
C PHE A 103 -6.55 -14.96 -1.18
N PRO A 104 -7.84 -14.70 -0.99
CA PRO A 104 -8.89 -15.69 -1.22
C PRO A 104 -8.93 -16.15 -2.68
N ILE A 105 -9.28 -17.41 -2.91
CA ILE A 105 -9.47 -17.96 -4.26
C ILE A 105 -10.92 -17.71 -4.69
N GLY A 106 -11.10 -17.19 -5.91
CA GLY A 106 -12.42 -17.06 -6.54
C GLY A 106 -13.34 -16.00 -5.91
N LYS A 107 -12.79 -15.00 -5.20
CA LYS A 107 -13.57 -13.90 -4.62
C LYS A 107 -13.24 -12.58 -5.30
N TYR A 108 -14.26 -11.76 -5.54
CA TYR A 108 -14.10 -10.33 -5.82
C TYR A 108 -13.66 -9.60 -4.53
N TYR A 109 -13.02 -8.44 -4.67
CA TYR A 109 -12.50 -7.64 -3.56
C TYR A 109 -11.47 -8.39 -2.69
N GLU A 110 -10.57 -9.14 -3.34
CA GLU A 110 -9.57 -9.97 -2.67
C GLU A 110 -8.62 -9.18 -1.74
N ASP A 111 -8.33 -7.91 -2.09
CA ASP A 111 -7.48 -7.02 -1.30
C ASP A 111 -8.13 -6.62 0.03
N MET A 112 -9.37 -6.13 -0.04
CA MET A 112 -10.15 -5.75 1.14
C MET A 112 -10.31 -6.94 2.11
N ALA A 113 -10.45 -8.16 1.57
CA ALA A 113 -10.59 -9.38 2.36
C ALA A 113 -9.35 -9.74 3.18
N ILE A 114 -8.17 -9.18 2.86
CA ILE A 114 -6.92 -9.47 3.56
C ILE A 114 -6.28 -8.27 4.25
N MET A 115 -6.63 -7.03 3.84
CA MET A 115 -5.96 -5.82 4.32
C MET A 115 -5.98 -5.69 5.83
N TYR A 116 -7.14 -5.89 6.46
CA TYR A 116 -7.28 -5.82 7.91
C TYR A 116 -6.35 -6.83 8.62
N ARG A 117 -6.20 -8.05 8.08
CA ARG A 117 -5.30 -9.06 8.65
C ARG A 117 -3.84 -8.69 8.50
N LEU A 118 -3.46 -8.00 7.42
CA LEU A 118 -2.10 -7.49 7.27
C LEU A 118 -1.79 -6.41 8.31
N ILE A 119 -2.75 -5.51 8.56
CA ILE A 119 -2.63 -4.44 9.56
C ILE A 119 -2.55 -5.02 10.97
N GLU A 120 -3.39 -6.01 11.31
CA GLU A 120 -3.37 -6.70 12.61
C GLU A 120 -2.00 -7.35 12.93
N LYS A 121 -1.20 -7.67 11.91
CA LYS A 121 0.16 -8.21 12.11
C LYS A 121 1.19 -7.13 12.44
N SER A 122 0.91 -5.85 12.17
CA SER A 122 1.74 -4.71 12.56
C SER A 122 1.72 -4.53 14.08
N LYS A 123 2.81 -4.90 14.75
CA LYS A 123 2.93 -4.85 16.22
C LYS A 123 3.51 -3.52 16.72
N ARG A 124 4.31 -2.85 15.90
CA ARG A 124 5.00 -1.60 16.25
C ARG A 124 4.19 -0.41 15.78
N SER A 125 4.12 -0.20 14.47
CA SER A 125 3.42 0.93 13.86
C SER A 125 3.33 0.79 12.35
N VAL A 126 2.46 1.60 11.75
CA VAL A 126 2.37 1.80 10.31
C VAL A 126 2.76 3.25 10.01
N SER A 127 3.66 3.46 9.05
CA SER A 127 3.98 4.81 8.58
C SER A 127 3.06 5.19 7.43
N TYR A 128 2.60 6.43 7.43
CA TYR A 128 1.86 7.02 6.33
C TYR A 128 2.59 8.25 5.81
N THR A 129 3.31 8.06 4.70
CA THR A 129 4.07 9.11 4.02
C THR A 129 3.15 9.87 3.07
N HIS A 130 3.06 11.18 3.24
CA HIS A 130 2.11 12.01 2.51
C HIS A 130 2.58 12.41 1.09
N LEU A 131 3.22 11.49 0.36
CA LEU A 131 3.66 11.68 -1.02
C LEU A 131 2.71 10.99 -2.00
N ASP A 132 2.41 11.63 -3.13
CA ASP A 132 1.50 11.16 -4.17
C ASP A 132 2.24 10.34 -5.24
N VAL A 133 3.03 9.37 -4.81
CA VAL A 133 4.02 8.67 -5.65
C VAL A 133 3.44 7.48 -6.42
N TYR A 134 2.18 7.14 -6.17
CA TYR A 134 1.42 6.13 -6.89
C TYR A 134 0.32 6.80 -7.72
N LYS A 135 0.26 6.51 -9.01
CA LYS A 135 -0.63 7.14 -9.96
C LYS A 135 -1.61 6.09 -10.47
N ARG A 136 -2.88 6.22 -10.03
CA ARG A 136 -3.95 5.29 -10.36
C ARG A 136 -4.65 5.74 -11.62
N GLN A 137 -4.54 4.97 -12.69
CA GLN A 137 -5.17 5.27 -13.97
C GLN A 137 -6.68 4.92 -13.90
N GLN A 138 -7.52 5.79 -14.45
CA GLN A 138 -8.98 5.59 -14.54
C GLN A 138 -9.54 6.05 -15.87
#